data_AF-A0A061N2V4-F1
#
_entry.id   AF-A0A061N2V4-F1
#
_cell.length_a   1.000
_cell.length_b   1.000
_cell.length_c   1.000
_cell.angle_alpha   90.00
_cell.angle_beta   90.00
_cell.angle_gamma   90.00
#
_symmetry.space_group_name_H-M   'P 1'
#
loop_
_entity.id
_entity.type
_entity.pdbx_description
1 polymer ?
#
loop_
_entity_poly.entity_id
_entity_poly.type
_entity_poly.pdbx_seq_one_letter_code
_entity_poly.pdbx_strand_id
1 'polypeptide(L)'
;MMTKAGVPIESSKGEAHIGQHEINLKYGDALTSADRHILLKHGMKEMAIQQDYALTFMAKPHHDWTGSSGHIHLSLTDESGNTNYFYDEHETNGMSETMQHFF
;
A
#
# COMPACT_ATOMS: atom_id res chain seq x y z
N MET A 1 13.06 -9.09 -6.76
CA MET A 1 13.11 -10.20 -5.77
C MET A 1 11.76 -10.40 -5.09
N MET A 2 11.11 -9.36 -4.57
CA MET A 2 9.81 -9.45 -3.90
C MET A 2 8.68 -10.10 -4.71
N THR A 3 8.56 -9.81 -6.01
CA THR A 3 7.56 -10.48 -6.88
C THR A 3 7.74 -11.99 -6.92
N LYS A 4 9.00 -12.49 -6.90
CA LYS A 4 9.28 -13.92 -6.83
C LYS A 4 8.97 -14.53 -5.46
N ALA A 5 8.91 -13.70 -4.41
CA ALA A 5 8.52 -14.08 -3.06
C ALA A 5 7.01 -13.92 -2.79
N GLY A 6 6.18 -13.79 -3.84
CA GLY A 6 4.73 -13.69 -3.71
C GLY A 6 4.18 -12.29 -3.39
N VAL A 7 5.03 -11.26 -3.46
CA VAL A 7 4.63 -9.85 -3.23
C VAL A 7 4.62 -9.11 -4.58
N PRO A 8 3.46 -9.00 -5.26
CA PRO A 8 3.38 -8.43 -6.60
C PRO A 8 3.57 -6.92 -6.57
N ILE A 9 4.78 -6.46 -6.89
CA ILE A 9 5.08 -5.05 -7.08
C ILE A 9 4.39 -4.56 -8.35
N GLU A 10 3.60 -3.50 -8.23
CA GLU A 10 2.98 -2.81 -9.37
C GLU A 10 3.87 -1.70 -9.89
N SER A 11 4.40 -0.88 -8.99
CA SER A 11 5.25 0.25 -9.35
C SER A 11 6.17 0.64 -8.18
N SER A 12 7.15 1.47 -8.52
CA SER A 12 8.04 2.14 -7.56
C SER A 12 8.26 3.58 -8.01
N LYS A 13 8.37 4.51 -7.07
CA LYS A 13 8.52 5.93 -7.34
C LYS A 13 9.45 6.58 -6.31
N GLY A 14 10.31 7.50 -6.76
CA GLY A 14 11.01 8.41 -5.85
C GLY A 14 10.02 9.42 -5.26
N GLU A 15 10.14 9.69 -3.97
CA GLU A 15 9.23 10.59 -3.24
C GLU A 15 9.86 11.96 -2.95
N ALA A 16 9.11 12.81 -2.25
CA ALA A 16 9.43 14.23 -2.06
C ALA A 16 10.77 14.52 -1.35
N HIS A 17 11.34 13.58 -0.60
CA HIS A 17 12.63 13.76 0.07
C HIS A 17 13.75 12.89 -0.54
N ILE A 18 15.00 13.34 -0.39
CA ILE A 18 16.17 12.60 -0.87
C ILE A 18 16.23 11.23 -0.17
N GLY A 19 16.32 10.17 -0.96
CA GLY A 19 16.34 8.79 -0.46
C GLY A 19 14.97 8.25 -0.02
N GLN A 20 13.89 9.01 -0.18
CA GLN A 20 12.54 8.53 0.07
C GLN A 20 11.99 7.83 -1.17
N HIS A 21 11.42 6.65 -0.98
CA HIS A 21 10.86 5.84 -2.06
C HIS A 21 9.51 5.25 -1.65
N GLU A 22 8.59 5.19 -2.60
CA GLU A 22 7.31 4.51 -2.48
C GLU A 22 7.31 3.28 -3.37
N ILE A 23 6.73 2.19 -2.85
CA ILE A 23 6.51 0.94 -3.57
C ILE A 23 5.02 0.61 -3.49
N ASN A 24 4.36 0.49 -4.63
CA ASN A 24 2.94 0.13 -4.71
C ASN A 24 2.81 -1.36 -5.03
N LEU A 25 1.87 -2.01 -4.34
CA LEU A 25 1.56 -3.42 -4.51
C LEU A 25 0.24 -3.55 -5.29
N LYS A 26 0.13 -4.57 -6.14
CA LYS A 26 -1.18 -4.96 -6.65
C LYS A 26 -2.10 -5.36 -5.50
N TYR A 27 -3.34 -4.91 -5.58
CA TYR A 27 -4.37 -5.23 -4.58
C TYR A 27 -4.65 -6.75 -4.50
N GLY A 28 -5.28 -7.15 -3.41
CA GLY A 28 -5.81 -8.48 -3.15
C GLY A 28 -6.85 -8.42 -2.04
N ASP A 29 -7.33 -9.57 -1.57
CA ASP A 29 -8.15 -9.61 -0.36
C ASP A 29 -7.38 -9.03 0.84
N ALA A 30 -8.12 -8.68 1.90
CA ALA A 30 -7.58 -7.96 3.05
C ALA A 30 -6.44 -8.71 3.75
N LEU A 31 -6.58 -10.03 3.95
CA LEU A 31 -5.59 -10.83 4.66
C LEU A 31 -4.32 -10.98 3.81
N THR A 32 -4.47 -11.35 2.54
CA THR A 32 -3.34 -11.44 1.61
C THR A 32 -2.61 -10.10 1.48
N SER A 33 -3.33 -8.98 1.44
CA SER A 33 -2.73 -7.64 1.36
C SER A 33 -1.94 -7.28 2.62
N ALA A 34 -2.45 -7.62 3.80
CA ALA A 34 -1.75 -7.42 5.07
C ALA A 34 -0.46 -8.25 5.15
N ASP A 35 -0.51 -9.53 4.78
CA ASP A 35 0.65 -10.42 4.76
C ASP A 35 1.73 -9.89 3.80
N ARG A 36 1.32 -9.48 2.59
CA ARG A 36 2.22 -8.88 1.60
C ARG A 36 2.85 -7.59 2.12
N HIS A 37 2.13 -6.75 2.86
CA HIS A 37 2.69 -5.52 3.44
C HIS A 37 3.82 -5.82 4.43
N ILE A 38 3.62 -6.80 5.32
CA ILE A 38 4.64 -7.21 6.30
C ILE A 38 5.84 -7.85 5.60
N LEU A 39 5.60 -8.76 4.65
CA LEU A 39 6.67 -9.38 3.85
C LEU A 39 7.47 -8.35 3.05
N LEU A 40 6.81 -7.33 2.49
CA LEU A 40 7.49 -6.23 1.82
C LEU A 40 8.43 -5.50 2.78
N LYS A 41 7.93 -5.05 3.94
CA LYS A 41 8.75 -4.33 4.93
C LYS A 41 9.94 -5.15 5.40
N HIS A 42 9.74 -6.44 5.66
CA HIS A 42 10.81 -7.34 6.06
C HIS A 42 11.83 -7.53 4.93
N GLY A 43 11.39 -7.94 3.75
CA GLY A 43 12.25 -8.20 2.60
C GLY A 43 13.06 -6.96 2.18
N MET A 44 12.48 -5.77 2.27
CA MET A 44 13.20 -4.51 1.98
C MET A 44 14.35 -4.26 2.96
N LYS A 45 14.17 -4.54 4.26
CA LYS A 45 15.24 -4.42 5.24
C LYS A 45 16.36 -5.43 4.97
N GLU A 46 16.01 -6.68 4.68
CA GLU A 46 16.99 -7.72 4.35
C GLU A 46 17.81 -7.36 3.11
N MET A 47 17.16 -6.87 2.05
CA MET A 47 17.87 -6.42 0.84
C MET A 47 18.76 -5.20 1.11
N ALA A 48 18.32 -4.26 1.94
CA ALA A 48 19.15 -3.11 2.31
C ALA A 48 20.42 -3.55 3.08
N ILE A 49 20.27 -4.45 4.06
CA ILE A 49 21.40 -4.99 4.84
C ILE A 49 22.39 -5.73 3.94
N GLN A 50 21.91 -6.54 3.00
CA GLN A 50 22.77 -7.26 2.03
C GLN A 50 23.56 -6.32 1.10
N GLN A 51 23.15 -5.07 0.98
CA GLN A 51 23.79 -4.05 0.17
C GLN A 51 24.54 -3.00 1.02
N ASP A 52 24.70 -3.23 2.32
CA ASP A 52 25.35 -2.31 3.28
C ASP A 52 24.65 -0.95 3.41
N TYR A 53 23.32 -0.93 3.26
CA TYR A 53 22.48 0.25 3.45
C TYR A 53 21.55 0.11 4.67
N ALA A 54 21.21 1.25 5.28
CA ALA A 54 20.14 1.34 6.26
C ALA A 54 18.81 1.72 5.60
N LEU A 55 17.71 1.13 6.07
CA LEU A 55 16.35 1.44 5.61
C LEU A 55 15.41 1.58 6.82
N THR A 56 14.59 2.63 6.82
CA THR A 56 13.63 2.92 7.90
C THR A 56 12.21 3.10 7.38
N PHE A 57 11.24 2.66 8.20
CA PHE A 57 9.81 2.92 8.00
C PHE A 57 9.22 3.80 9.11
N MET A 58 10.08 4.54 9.83
CA MET A 58 9.61 5.53 10.81
C MET A 58 8.77 6.59 10.10
N ALA A 59 7.67 7.02 10.72
CA ALA A 59 6.80 8.04 10.15
C ALA A 59 7.51 9.39 9.95
N LYS A 60 8.51 9.69 10.79
CA LYS A 60 9.30 10.91 10.73
C LYS A 60 10.75 10.62 11.18
N PRO A 61 11.65 10.25 10.26
CA PRO A 61 13.03 9.90 10.62
C PRO A 61 13.86 11.08 11.15
N HIS A 62 13.52 12.29 10.72
CA HIS A 62 14.15 13.53 11.15
C HIS A 62 13.11 14.66 11.16
N HIS A 63 13.22 15.59 12.10
CA HIS A 63 12.22 16.65 12.29
C HIS A 63 12.02 17.54 11.05
N ASP A 64 13.11 17.83 10.33
CA ASP A 64 13.10 18.67 9.13
C ASP A 64 12.81 17.93 7.81
N TRP A 65 12.73 16.60 7.81
CA TRP A 65 12.53 15.82 6.57
C TRP A 65 11.05 15.56 6.30
N THR A 66 10.67 15.27 5.05
CA THR A 66 9.30 14.81 4.75
C THR A 66 8.99 13.51 5.52
N GLY A 67 7.76 13.39 6.02
CA GLY A 67 7.31 12.17 6.70
C GLY A 67 7.11 11.01 5.72
N SER A 68 7.14 9.78 6.25
CA SER A 68 6.77 8.57 5.52
C SER A 68 5.42 8.05 6.04
N SER A 69 4.51 7.73 5.13
CA SER A 69 3.19 7.17 5.45
C SER A 69 3.05 5.75 4.87
N GLY A 70 1.90 5.13 5.11
CA GLY A 70 1.48 3.91 4.42
C GLY A 70 0.00 4.04 4.08
N HIS A 71 -0.30 4.43 2.83
CA HIS A 71 -1.67 4.57 2.38
C HIS A 71 -2.31 3.18 2.23
N ILE A 72 -3.58 3.07 2.62
CA ILE A 72 -4.37 1.85 2.49
C ILE A 72 -5.55 2.20 1.59
N HIS A 73 -5.65 1.51 0.46
CA HIS A 73 -6.77 1.62 -0.46
C HIS A 73 -7.73 0.46 -0.17
N LEU A 74 -9.02 0.77 -0.01
CA LEU A 74 -10.04 -0.20 0.36
C LEU A 74 -11.21 -0.13 -0.63
N SER A 75 -11.74 -1.30 -0.97
CA SER A 75 -12.96 -1.49 -1.73
C SER A 75 -13.71 -2.68 -1.15
N LEU A 76 -15.04 -2.61 -1.11
CA LEU A 76 -15.88 -3.72 -0.67
C LEU A 76 -16.60 -4.32 -1.87
N THR A 77 -16.42 -5.61 -2.12
CA THR A 77 -17.07 -6.30 -3.24
C THR A 77 -17.87 -7.51 -2.75
N ASP A 78 -18.76 -8.02 -3.61
CA ASP A 78 -19.32 -9.36 -3.43
C ASP A 78 -18.21 -10.44 -3.48
N GLU A 79 -18.55 -11.67 -3.08
CA GLU A 79 -17.60 -12.79 -3.06
C GLU A 79 -17.03 -13.14 -4.44
N SER A 80 -17.75 -12.79 -5.51
CA SER A 80 -17.31 -13.02 -6.89
C SER A 80 -16.42 -11.91 -7.44
N GLY A 81 -16.32 -10.78 -6.74
CA GLY A 81 -15.60 -9.58 -7.16
C GLY A 81 -16.30 -8.79 -8.28
N ASN A 82 -17.55 -9.11 -8.63
CA ASN A 82 -18.24 -8.51 -9.78
C ASN A 82 -19.03 -7.25 -9.41
N THR A 83 -19.52 -7.18 -8.17
CA THR A 83 -20.23 -6.00 -7.65
C THR A 83 -19.36 -5.27 -6.65
N ASN A 84 -19.10 -3.97 -6.87
CA ASN A 84 -18.44 -3.10 -5.90
C ASN A 84 -19.50 -2.35 -5.07
N TYR A 85 -19.63 -2.69 -3.79
CA TYR A 85 -20.58 -2.08 -2.87
C TYR A 85 -20.23 -0.67 -2.44
N PHE A 86 -19.04 -0.15 -2.79
CA PHE A 86 -18.70 1.25 -2.54
C PHE A 86 -19.08 2.18 -3.69
N TYR A 87 -19.34 1.64 -4.89
CA TYR A 87 -19.65 2.43 -6.08
C TYR A 87 -21.15 2.48 -6.36
N ASP A 88 -21.67 3.67 -6.61
CA ASP A 88 -23.02 3.89 -7.13
C ASP A 88 -22.99 4.93 -8.26
N GLU A 89 -23.40 4.54 -9.46
CA GLU A 89 -23.37 5.42 -10.64
C GLU A 89 -24.39 6.57 -10.59
N HIS A 90 -25.40 6.46 -9.71
CA HIS A 90 -26.44 7.47 -9.55
C HIS A 90 -26.06 8.57 -8.54
N GLU A 91 -25.01 8.35 -7.75
CA GLU A 91 -24.51 9.30 -6.75
C GLU A 91 -23.49 10.28 -7.32
N THR A 92 -23.53 11.55 -6.87
CA THR A 92 -22.77 12.66 -7.49
C THR A 92 -21.25 12.46 -7.46
N ASN A 93 -20.74 11.74 -6.46
CA ASN A 93 -19.31 11.44 -6.28
C ASN A 93 -19.00 9.94 -6.48
N GLY A 94 -19.96 9.17 -7.00
CA GLY A 94 -19.85 7.72 -7.12
C GLY A 94 -19.87 6.96 -5.80
N MET A 95 -20.09 7.62 -4.66
CA MET A 95 -20.06 7.00 -3.34
C MET A 95 -21.44 6.48 -2.97
N SER A 96 -21.60 5.16 -3.00
CA SER A 96 -22.81 4.50 -2.46
C SER A 96 -23.10 4.89 -1.01
N GLU A 97 -24.35 4.69 -0.58
CA GLU A 97 -24.75 4.80 0.83
C GLU A 97 -23.89 3.91 1.75
N THR A 98 -23.51 2.71 1.27
CA THR A 98 -22.62 1.80 2.02
C THR A 98 -21.24 2.41 2.25
N MET A 99 -20.64 3.04 1.24
CA MET A 99 -19.34 3.72 1.39
C MET A 99 -19.45 4.91 2.34
N GLN A 100 -20.52 5.69 2.25
CA GLN A 100 -20.75 6.85 3.12
C GLN A 100 -20.92 6.46 4.59
N HIS A 101 -21.46 5.27 4.90
CA HIS A 101 -21.56 4.77 6.27
C HIS A 101 -20.29 4.08 6.77
N PHE A 102 -19.46 3.59 5.86
CA PHE A 102 -18.20 2.93 6.22
C PHE A 102 -17.15 3.94 6.74
N PHE A 103 -17.19 5.18 6.26
CA PHE A 103 -16.23 6.26 6.58
C PHE A 103 -16.87 7.37 7.43
#